data_AF-A0A6A1VT61-F1
#
_entry.id   AF-A0A6A1VT61-F1
#
_cell.length_a   1.000
_cell.length_b   1.000
_cell.length_c   1.000
_cell.angle_alpha   90.00
_cell.angle_beta   90.00
_cell.angle_gamma   90.00
#
_symmetry.space_group_name_H-M   'P 1'
#
loop_
_entity.id
_entity.type
_entity.pdbx_description
1 polymer ?
#
loop_
_entity_poly.entity_id
_entity_poly.type
_entity_poly.pdbx_seq_one_letter_code
_entity_poly.pdbx_strand_id
1 'polypeptide(L)'
;MDSEGVHELWNVSIKRELVSMLVEFKEAGLLVKGKCTMNTWTSIVGSMTQNKGKEYKAVSIRSKVARLWKEVVDFTTLLATGGFHWDAMSNTITALDET
;
A
#
# COMPACT_ATOMS: atom_id res chain seq x y z
N MET A 1 -17.73 25.68 -6.94
CA MET A 1 -17.26 25.01 -8.17
C MET A 1 -16.43 23.85 -7.70
N ASP A 2 -17.12 22.78 -7.36
CA ASP A 2 -16.63 21.71 -6.51
C ASP A 2 -15.67 20.82 -7.27
N SER A 3 -14.61 20.42 -6.57
CA SER A 3 -13.49 19.68 -7.10
C SER A 3 -13.84 18.20 -7.31
N GLU A 4 -14.75 17.91 -8.25
CA GLU A 4 -15.18 16.54 -8.58
C GLU A 4 -14.20 15.78 -9.52
N GLY A 5 -13.03 16.36 -9.82
CA GLY A 5 -12.09 15.76 -10.79
C GLY A 5 -10.96 14.91 -10.23
N VAL A 6 -10.80 14.74 -8.91
CA VAL A 6 -9.54 14.21 -8.32
C VAL A 6 -9.69 12.85 -7.60
N HIS A 7 -10.90 12.27 -7.55
CA HIS A 7 -11.17 11.07 -6.74
C HIS A 7 -11.12 9.71 -7.48
N GLU A 8 -11.00 9.64 -8.81
CA GLU A 8 -11.01 8.35 -9.54
C GLU A 8 -9.63 7.70 -9.76
N LEU A 9 -8.57 8.49 -9.58
CA LEU A 9 -7.20 8.11 -9.97
C LEU A 9 -6.61 6.97 -9.11
N TRP A 10 -7.14 6.71 -7.92
CA TRP A 10 -6.75 5.56 -7.10
C TRP A 10 -7.99 4.76 -6.70
N ASN A 11 -8.71 4.27 -7.71
CA ASN A 11 -9.82 3.36 -7.48
C ASN A 11 -9.37 2.04 -6.83
N VAL A 12 -10.35 1.24 -6.39
CA VAL A 12 -10.12 -0.01 -5.65
C VAL A 12 -9.29 -1.01 -6.46
N SER A 13 -9.49 -1.08 -7.79
CA SER A 13 -8.77 -2.01 -8.67
C SER A 13 -7.28 -1.67 -8.73
N ILE A 14 -6.97 -0.39 -8.98
CA ILE A 14 -5.58 0.11 -9.07
C ILE A 14 -4.82 -0.05 -7.75
N LYS A 15 -5.50 0.21 -6.62
CA LYS A 15 -4.93 -0.03 -5.30
C LYS A 15 -4.61 -1.52 -5.09
N ARG A 16 -5.50 -2.41 -5.53
CA ARG A 16 -5.31 -3.86 -5.43
C ARG A 16 -4.12 -4.34 -6.27
N GLU A 17 -4.01 -3.85 -7.51
CA GLU A 17 -2.89 -4.15 -8.39
C GLU A 17 -1.55 -3.71 -7.78
N LEU A 18 -1.50 -2.48 -7.24
CA LEU A 18 -0.30 -1.98 -6.55
C LEU A 18 0.06 -2.85 -5.34
N VAL A 19 -0.94 -3.24 -4.52
CA VAL A 19 -0.70 -4.10 -3.35
C VAL A 19 -0.22 -5.49 -3.78
N SER A 20 -0.80 -6.10 -4.82
CA SER A 20 -0.36 -7.40 -5.35
C SER A 20 1.12 -7.35 -5.74
N MET A 21 1.51 -6.34 -6.53
CA MET A 21 2.92 -6.16 -6.91
C MET A 21 3.84 -6.00 -5.70
N LEU A 22 3.44 -5.23 -4.68
CA LEU A 22 4.24 -5.06 -3.47
C LEU A 22 4.40 -6.36 -2.66
N VAL A 23 3.36 -7.21 -2.64
CA VAL A 23 3.40 -8.53 -2.00
C VAL A 23 4.33 -9.47 -2.77
N GLU A 24 4.18 -9.54 -4.09
CA GLU A 24 5.04 -10.35 -4.97
C GLU A 24 6.53 -9.97 -4.81
N PHE A 25 6.85 -8.66 -4.72
CA PHE A 25 8.23 -8.23 -4.47
C PHE A 25 8.74 -8.57 -3.08
N LYS A 26 7.85 -8.58 -2.07
CA LYS A 26 8.21 -9.06 -0.73
C LYS A 26 8.57 -10.54 -0.77
N GLU A 27 7.74 -11.35 -1.41
CA GLU A 27 7.91 -12.80 -1.53
C GLU A 27 9.15 -13.16 -2.36
N ALA A 28 9.44 -12.40 -3.42
CA ALA A 28 10.64 -12.54 -4.23
C ALA A 28 11.94 -12.04 -3.55
N GLY A 29 11.87 -11.54 -2.31
CA GLY A 29 13.03 -11.01 -1.58
C GLY A 29 13.60 -9.69 -2.14
N LEU A 30 12.84 -9.00 -2.99
CA LEU A 30 13.25 -7.76 -3.66
C LEU A 30 13.05 -6.51 -2.79
N LEU A 31 12.49 -6.71 -1.59
CA LEU A 31 12.44 -5.70 -0.53
C LEU A 31 13.61 -5.90 0.44
N VAL A 32 14.69 -5.14 0.25
CA VAL A 32 15.83 -5.17 1.17
C VAL A 32 15.51 -4.27 2.36
N LYS A 33 15.35 -4.86 3.56
CA LYS A 33 15.05 -4.12 4.80
C LYS A 33 13.80 -3.22 4.69
N GLY A 34 12.76 -3.68 3.98
CA GLY A 34 11.52 -2.92 3.77
C GLY A 34 11.63 -1.78 2.73
N LYS A 35 12.72 -1.72 1.96
CA LYS A 35 12.90 -0.74 0.88
C LYS A 35 12.98 -1.47 -0.47
N CYS A 36 12.26 -0.96 -1.48
CA CYS A 36 12.46 -1.40 -2.85
C CYS A 36 13.86 -1.03 -3.32
N THR A 37 14.53 -1.94 -4.03
CA THR A 37 15.71 -1.58 -4.82
C THR A 37 15.32 -0.62 -5.96
N MET A 38 16.28 0.12 -6.51
CA MET A 38 16.01 1.03 -7.63
C MET A 38 15.46 0.29 -8.87
N ASN A 39 15.90 -0.95 -9.09
CA ASN A 39 15.42 -1.80 -10.18
C ASN A 39 13.95 -2.20 -9.95
N THR A 40 13.62 -2.66 -8.74
CA THR A 40 12.23 -2.99 -8.36
C THR A 40 11.31 -1.78 -8.48
N TRP A 41 11.79 -0.60 -8.08
CA TRP A 41 11.03 0.65 -8.22
C TRP A 41 10.76 1.01 -9.68
N THR A 42 11.75 0.82 -10.55
CA THR A 42 11.62 1.05 -11.99
C THR A 42 10.59 0.11 -12.60
N SER A 43 10.55 -1.16 -12.19
CA SER A 43 9.53 -2.14 -12.60
C SER A 43 8.12 -1.75 -12.13
N ILE A 44 7.96 -1.27 -10.89
CA ILE A 44 6.66 -0.78 -10.36
C ILE A 44 6.15 0.38 -11.21
N VAL A 45 6.99 1.40 -11.39
CA VAL A 45 6.62 2.60 -12.16
C VAL A 45 6.34 2.21 -13.61
N GLY A 46 7.19 1.39 -14.23
CA GLY A 46 6.98 0.87 -15.58
C GLY A 46 5.62 0.20 -15.72
N SER A 47 5.33 -0.82 -14.90
CA SER A 47 4.08 -1.58 -14.95
C SER A 47 2.85 -0.69 -14.74
N MET A 48 2.91 0.24 -13.78
CA MET A 48 1.80 1.15 -13.49
C MET A 48 1.60 2.21 -14.57
N THR A 49 2.66 2.64 -15.25
CA THR A 49 2.59 3.70 -16.28
C THR A 49 2.32 3.15 -17.68
N GLN A 50 2.69 1.91 -17.97
CA GLN A 50 2.67 1.31 -19.31
C GLN A 50 1.29 1.30 -19.97
N ASN A 51 0.21 1.29 -19.19
CA ASN A 51 -1.17 1.25 -19.70
C ASN A 51 -2.06 2.43 -19.25
N LYS A 52 -1.53 3.35 -18.43
CA LYS A 52 -2.37 4.31 -17.66
C LYS A 52 -2.00 5.77 -17.86
N GLY A 53 -1.15 6.08 -18.84
CA GLY A 53 -0.85 7.45 -19.28
C GLY A 53 -0.19 8.33 -18.21
N LYS A 54 -0.37 9.65 -18.33
CA LYS A 54 0.30 10.69 -17.53
C LYS A 54 -0.21 10.80 -16.08
N GLU A 55 -1.25 10.06 -15.73
CA GLU A 55 -1.95 10.15 -14.45
C GLU A 55 -1.15 9.50 -13.30
N TYR A 56 -0.37 8.45 -13.60
CA TYR A 56 0.41 7.70 -12.60
C TYR A 56 1.89 8.08 -12.63
N LYS A 57 2.20 9.36 -12.38
CA LYS A 57 3.61 9.81 -12.26
C LYS A 57 4.31 9.07 -11.12
N ALA A 58 5.61 8.80 -11.28
CA ALA A 58 6.44 8.12 -10.28
C ALA A 58 6.32 8.73 -8.87
N VAL A 59 6.20 10.06 -8.76
CA VAL A 59 6.02 10.76 -7.48
C VAL A 59 4.70 10.38 -6.78
N SER A 60 3.60 10.28 -7.54
CA SER A 60 2.28 9.88 -7.02
C SER A 60 2.30 8.43 -6.52
N ILE A 61 2.90 7.53 -7.30
CA ILE A 61 3.10 6.13 -6.90
C ILE A 61 3.95 6.06 -5.63
N ARG A 62 5.03 6.85 -5.55
CA ARG A 62 5.95 6.84 -4.40
C ARG A 62 5.26 7.27 -3.12
N SER A 63 4.49 8.35 -3.17
CA SER A 63 3.67 8.79 -2.03
C SER A 63 2.65 7.73 -1.62
N LYS A 64 2.02 7.06 -2.58
CA LYS A 64 1.04 6.01 -2.29
C LYS A 64 1.68 4.80 -1.60
N VAL A 65 2.83 4.35 -2.11
CA VAL A 65 3.60 3.24 -1.51
C VAL A 65 4.10 3.61 -0.12
N ALA A 66 4.61 4.83 0.08
CA ALA A 66 5.04 5.31 1.40
C ALA A 66 3.91 5.30 2.44
N ARG A 67 2.70 5.74 2.02
CA ARG A 67 1.53 5.71 2.89
C ARG A 67 1.10 4.28 3.24
N LEU A 68 1.08 3.37 2.27
CA LEU A 68 0.75 1.96 2.52
C LEU A 68 1.74 1.30 3.48
N TRP A 69 3.04 1.59 3.33
CA TRP A 69 4.05 1.09 4.26
C TRP A 69 3.84 1.63 5.68
N LYS A 70 3.50 2.90 5.81
CA LYS A 70 3.16 3.48 7.11
C LYS A 70 1.97 2.76 7.73
N GLU A 71 0.89 2.55 6.99
CA GLU A 71 -0.30 1.83 7.47
C GLU A 71 0.08 0.41 7.96
N VAL A 72 0.91 -0.33 7.22
CA VAL A 72 1.41 -1.65 7.63
C VAL A 72 2.23 -1.58 8.94
N VAL A 73 3.13 -0.60 9.06
CA VAL A 73 3.95 -0.41 10.26
C VAL A 73 3.08 -0.05 11.47
N ASP A 74 2.14 0.87 11.28
CA ASP A 74 1.20 1.29 12.33
C ASP A 74 0.37 0.09 12.81
N PHE A 75 -0.20 -0.71 11.89
CA PHE A 75 -0.93 -1.93 12.23
C PHE A 75 -0.07 -2.98 12.93
N THR A 76 1.15 -3.20 12.46
CA THR A 76 2.09 -4.16 13.09
C THR A 76 2.45 -3.71 14.51
N THR A 77 2.63 -2.40 14.71
CA THR A 77 2.93 -1.82 16.02
C THR A 77 1.75 -2.00 16.96
N LEU A 78 0.53 -1.68 16.52
CA LEU A 78 -0.68 -1.87 17.32
C LEU A 78 -0.85 -3.33 17.75
N LEU A 79 -0.71 -4.28 16.83
CA LEU A 79 -0.79 -5.71 17.13
C LEU A 79 0.30 -6.17 18.11
N ALA A 80 1.46 -5.53 18.11
CA ALA A 80 2.53 -5.81 19.06
C ALA A 80 2.30 -5.20 20.46
N THR A 81 1.40 -4.22 20.60
CA THR A 81 1.23 -3.44 21.84
C THR A 81 0.38 -4.17 22.90
N GLY A 82 -0.12 -5.39 22.62
CA GLY A 82 -1.03 -6.11 23.51
C GLY A 82 -2.41 -5.45 23.56
N GLY A 83 -3.47 -6.22 23.82
CA GLY A 83 -4.85 -5.72 23.84
C GLY A 83 -5.47 -5.46 22.46
N PHE A 84 -4.69 -5.47 21.38
CA PHE A 84 -5.18 -5.42 20.00
C PHE A 84 -5.05 -6.77 19.31
N HIS A 85 -6.06 -7.15 18.53
CA HIS A 85 -6.01 -8.34 17.69
C HIS A 85 -6.56 -8.05 16.30
N TRP A 86 -6.17 -8.88 15.35
CA TRP A 86 -6.72 -8.87 14.01
C TRP A 86 -8.09 -9.57 14.00
N ASP A 87 -9.12 -8.90 13.50
CA ASP A 87 -10.39 -9.52 13.17
C ASP A 87 -10.41 -9.87 11.68
N ALA A 88 -10.32 -11.17 11.38
CA ALA A 88 -10.33 -11.68 10.02
C ALA A 88 -11.70 -11.56 9.33
N MET A 89 -12.80 -11.41 10.08
CA MET A 89 -14.14 -11.28 9.47
C MET A 89 -14.37 -9.88 8.92
N SER A 90 -14.03 -8.85 9.69
CA SER A 90 -14.18 -7.45 9.28
C SER A 90 -12.94 -6.88 8.58
N ASN A 91 -11.81 -7.60 8.63
CA ASN A 91 -10.52 -7.16 8.10
C ASN A 91 -10.01 -5.87 8.80
N THR A 92 -10.22 -5.77 10.13
CA THR A 92 -9.84 -4.63 10.98
C THR A 92 -9.05 -5.04 12.21
N ILE A 93 -8.40 -4.07 12.87
CA ILE A 93 -7.84 -4.25 14.22
C ILE A 93 -8.91 -3.91 15.25
N THR A 94 -9.14 -4.82 16.19
CA THR A 94 -10.08 -4.67 17.30
C THR A 94 -9.32 -4.64 18.61
N ALA A 95 -9.73 -3.78 19.54
CA ALA A 95 -9.26 -3.81 20.91
C ALA A 95 -10.13 -4.76 21.74
N LEU A 96 -9.52 -5.55 22.62
CA LEU A 96 -10.25 -6.25 23.67
C LEU A 96 -10.79 -5.20 24.64
N ASP A 97 -12.10 -5.21 24.88
CA ASP A 97 -12.67 -4.44 25.98
C ASP A 97 -12.14 -5.04 27.29
N GLU A 98 -11.51 -4.23 28.14
CA GLU A 98 -11.11 -4.65 29.49
C GLU A 98 -12.39 -4.91 30.30
N THR A 99 -12.70 -6.19 30.57
CA THR A 99 -13.76 -6.60 31.50
C THR A 99 -13.34 -6.42 32.95
#